data_AF-A0AAN6RZ88-F1
#
_entry.id   AF-A0AAN6RZ88-F1
#
_cell.length_a   1.000
_cell.length_b   1.000
_cell.length_c   1.000
_cell.angle_alpha   90.00
_cell.angle_beta   90.00
_cell.angle_gamma   90.00
#
_symmetry.space_group_name_H-M   'P 1'
#
loop_
_entity.id
_entity.type
_entity.pdbx_description
1 polymer ?
#
loop_
_entity_poly.entity_id
_entity_poly.type
_entity_poly.pdbx_seq_one_letter_code
_entity_poly.pdbx_strand_id
1 'polypeptide(L)'
;LPARPDDRIFIRVDAERAGIDKFTIRQFLVSNIGISLQDVPKCQPIKTGFAITPATPEVSKKLLESASTIMEKLGVTGVEKATHWHTYIVAGCPRQVRVLDPESGHLTLQDSIQLVGEEVIAQTGQKPINIHMGKKSHTHSPNITYIVSLTAPTERSWRLFGSSAMAKLVTKKTRITKCNPGCLGFHNARDCARKKRCVECGQQEHLGECSRPTQCANCLGPYRGNHEGCPAGPI
;
A
#
# COMPACT_ATOMS: atom_id res chain seq x y z
N LEU A 1 21.19 4.29 2.51
CA LEU A 1 21.11 3.46 1.30
C LEU A 1 19.84 3.85 0.56
N PRO A 2 19.91 4.25 -0.73
CA PRO A 2 18.70 4.45 -1.52
C PRO A 2 17.89 3.15 -1.51
N ALA A 3 16.56 3.26 -1.48
CA ALA A 3 15.69 2.10 -1.56
C ALA A 3 16.00 1.35 -2.86
N ARG A 4 16.29 0.04 -2.76
CA ARG A 4 16.49 -0.80 -3.94
C ARG A 4 15.25 -0.67 -4.83
N PRO A 5 15.39 -0.41 -6.14
CA PRO A 5 14.25 -0.33 -7.04
C PRO A 5 13.43 -1.62 -6.96
N ASP A 6 12.12 -1.47 -6.94
CA ASP A 6 11.19 -2.58 -6.91
C ASP A 6 10.94 -3.05 -8.35
N ASP A 7 11.75 -4.01 -8.81
CA ASP A 7 11.70 -4.54 -10.18
C ASP A 7 10.65 -5.63 -10.37
N ARG A 8 9.75 -5.81 -9.39
CA ARG A 8 8.72 -6.84 -9.46
C ARG A 8 7.68 -6.50 -10.53
N ILE A 9 7.11 -7.53 -11.14
CA ILE A 9 5.93 -7.46 -11.99
C ILE A 9 4.80 -8.17 -11.26
N PHE A 10 3.65 -7.52 -11.16
CA PHE A 10 2.44 -8.10 -10.61
C PHE A 10 1.57 -8.66 -11.72
N ILE A 11 1.24 -9.95 -11.59
CA ILE A 11 0.19 -10.60 -12.37
C ILE A 11 -1.05 -10.64 -11.48
N ARG A 12 -2.11 -9.92 -11.88
CA ARG A 12 -3.35 -9.81 -11.11
C ARG A 12 -4.30 -10.94 -11.46
N VAL A 13 -4.72 -11.70 -10.46
CA VAL A 13 -5.58 -12.87 -10.63
C VAL A 13 -6.88 -12.61 -9.88
N ASP A 14 -8.01 -12.88 -10.51
CA ASP A 14 -9.33 -12.77 -9.88
C ASP A 14 -9.57 -13.92 -8.89
N ALA A 15 -10.47 -13.70 -7.93
CA ALA A 15 -10.82 -14.66 -6.89
C ALA A 15 -11.37 -15.99 -7.47
N GLU A 16 -12.01 -15.94 -8.65
CA GLU A 16 -12.53 -17.13 -9.34
C GLU A 16 -11.43 -18.09 -9.84
N ARG A 17 -10.18 -17.64 -9.88
CA ARG A 17 -9.01 -18.46 -10.28
C ARG A 17 -8.16 -18.87 -9.08
N ALA A 18 -8.76 -18.94 -7.89
CA ALA A 18 -8.13 -19.45 -6.69
C ALA A 18 -7.67 -20.90 -6.91
N GLY A 19 -6.36 -21.14 -6.91
CA GLY A 19 -5.77 -22.47 -7.08
C GLY A 19 -4.64 -22.55 -8.10
N ILE A 20 -4.43 -21.51 -8.92
CA ILE A 20 -3.21 -21.41 -9.72
C ILE A 20 -2.01 -21.38 -8.77
N ASP A 21 -0.98 -22.17 -9.07
CA ASP A 21 0.23 -22.24 -8.26
C ASP A 21 1.40 -21.52 -8.94
N LYS A 22 2.47 -21.28 -8.16
CA LYS A 22 3.66 -20.56 -8.65
C LYS A 22 4.36 -21.28 -9.80
N PHE A 23 4.28 -22.62 -9.85
CA PHE A 23 4.91 -23.42 -10.89
C PHE A 23 4.15 -23.28 -12.21
N THR A 24 2.82 -23.38 -12.17
CA THR A 24 1.94 -23.17 -13.35
C THR A 24 2.17 -21.81 -13.99
N ILE A 25 2.25 -20.74 -13.18
CA ILE A 25 2.57 -19.39 -13.71
C ILE A 25 3.91 -19.38 -14.43
N ARG A 26 4.96 -19.92 -13.80
CA ARG A 26 6.30 -19.92 -14.41
C ARG A 26 6.34 -20.73 -15.70
N GLN A 27 5.70 -21.90 -15.71
CA GLN A 27 5.64 -22.76 -16.89
C GLN A 27 4.84 -22.12 -18.03
N PHE A 28 3.71 -21.48 -17.70
CA PHE A 28 2.93 -20.73 -18.67
C PHE A 28 3.74 -19.62 -19.35
N LEU A 29 4.51 -18.84 -18.57
CA LEU A 29 5.33 -17.76 -19.11
C LEU A 29 6.43 -18.29 -20.03
N VAL A 30 7.06 -19.40 -19.67
CA VAL A 30 8.07 -20.07 -20.51
C VAL A 30 7.46 -20.48 -21.86
N SER A 31 6.33 -21.17 -21.84
CA SER A 31 5.68 -21.71 -23.04
C SER A 31 5.11 -20.64 -23.97
N ASN A 32 4.72 -19.47 -23.46
CA ASN A 32 3.99 -18.46 -24.24
C ASN A 32 4.80 -17.20 -24.58
N ILE A 33 5.84 -16.89 -23.81
CA ILE A 33 6.61 -15.64 -23.94
C ILE A 33 8.03 -15.92 -24.47
N GLY A 34 8.45 -17.20 -24.55
CA GLY A 34 9.79 -17.57 -24.98
C GLY A 34 10.85 -17.03 -24.02
N ILE A 35 10.63 -17.25 -22.72
CA ILE A 35 11.60 -17.00 -21.65
C ILE A 35 11.96 -18.33 -20.99
N SER A 36 13.06 -18.40 -20.27
CA SER A 36 13.47 -19.57 -19.51
C SER A 36 12.98 -19.50 -18.07
N LEU A 37 13.00 -20.63 -17.35
CA LEU A 37 12.72 -20.64 -15.92
C LEU A 37 13.76 -19.84 -15.11
N GLN A 38 14.99 -19.71 -15.63
CA GLN A 38 16.06 -18.93 -15.01
C GLN A 38 15.80 -17.42 -15.09
N ASP A 39 15.09 -16.98 -16.12
CA ASP A 39 14.69 -15.59 -16.32
C ASP A 39 13.65 -15.12 -15.30
N VAL A 40 12.99 -16.05 -14.61
CA VAL A 40 12.03 -15.79 -13.54
C VAL A 40 12.49 -16.48 -12.24
N PRO A 41 13.52 -15.94 -11.57
CA PRO A 41 14.11 -16.56 -10.37
C PRO A 41 13.14 -16.58 -9.17
N LYS A 42 12.24 -15.60 -9.08
CA LYS A 42 11.28 -15.51 -7.95
C LYS A 42 9.87 -15.28 -8.46
N CYS A 43 8.96 -16.11 -7.95
CA CYS A 43 7.51 -15.96 -8.11
C CYS A 43 6.87 -16.21 -6.75
N GLN A 44 6.13 -15.23 -6.23
CA GLN A 44 5.49 -15.27 -4.91
C GLN A 44 3.99 -15.04 -5.06
N PRO A 45 3.13 -15.90 -4.47
CA PRO A 45 1.71 -15.61 -4.40
C PRO A 45 1.47 -14.40 -3.48
N ILE A 46 0.53 -13.55 -3.87
CA ILE A 46 0.03 -12.40 -3.11
C ILE A 46 -1.50 -12.44 -3.11
N LYS A 47 -2.13 -11.63 -2.25
CA LYS A 47 -3.59 -11.62 -2.09
C LYS A 47 -4.38 -11.39 -3.38
N THR A 48 -3.76 -10.72 -4.36
CA THR A 48 -4.39 -10.33 -5.63
C THR A 48 -3.72 -10.98 -6.84
N GLY A 49 -3.00 -12.09 -6.66
CA GLY A 49 -2.33 -12.82 -7.75
C GLY A 49 -0.88 -13.18 -7.44
N PHE A 50 0.06 -12.79 -8.29
CA PHE A 50 1.47 -13.16 -8.17
C PHE A 50 2.41 -11.96 -8.30
N ALA A 51 3.49 -11.97 -7.52
CA ALA A 51 4.61 -11.05 -7.65
C ALA A 51 5.81 -11.80 -8.24
N ILE A 52 6.22 -11.39 -9.43
CA ILE A 52 7.31 -11.98 -10.19
C ILE A 52 8.52 -11.06 -10.13
N THR A 53 9.71 -11.60 -9.90
CA THR A 53 10.97 -10.85 -10.05
C THR A 53 11.70 -11.39 -11.27
N PRO A 54 11.75 -10.64 -12.38
CA PRO A 54 12.57 -10.98 -13.54
C PRO A 54 14.06 -10.98 -13.18
N ALA A 55 14.85 -11.81 -13.87
CA ALA A 55 16.30 -11.86 -13.69
C ALA A 55 16.98 -10.60 -14.24
N THR A 56 16.47 -10.05 -15.34
CA THR A 56 17.04 -8.89 -16.01
C THR A 56 15.97 -7.87 -16.44
N PRO A 57 16.36 -6.60 -16.69
CA PRO A 57 15.46 -5.57 -17.21
C PRO A 57 14.84 -5.91 -18.57
N GLU A 58 15.56 -6.65 -19.42
CA GLU A 58 15.10 -7.06 -20.75
C GLU A 58 13.93 -8.05 -20.63
N VAL A 59 14.04 -9.02 -19.72
CA VAL A 59 12.94 -9.95 -19.40
C VAL A 59 11.75 -9.19 -18.82
N SER A 60 12.01 -8.21 -17.96
CA SER A 60 10.96 -7.34 -17.39
C SER A 60 10.19 -6.60 -18.50
N LYS A 61 10.92 -5.97 -19.43
CA LYS A 61 10.34 -5.28 -20.58
C LYS A 61 9.53 -6.24 -21.46
N LYS A 62 10.07 -7.42 -21.78
CA LYS A 62 9.40 -8.43 -22.60
C LYS A 62 8.09 -8.92 -21.97
N LEU A 63 8.07 -9.13 -20.65
CA LEU A 63 6.86 -9.50 -19.90
C LEU A 63 5.78 -8.41 -19.95
N LEU A 64 6.18 -7.14 -19.88
CA LEU A 64 5.26 -6.00 -19.98
C LEU A 64 4.76 -5.78 -21.40
N GLU A 65 5.61 -5.95 -22.42
CA GLU A 65 5.21 -5.88 -23.84
C GLU A 65 4.26 -7.01 -24.21
N SER A 66 4.43 -8.17 -23.59
CA SER A 66 3.55 -9.34 -23.79
C SER A 66 2.37 -9.38 -22.81
N ALA A 67 2.08 -8.27 -22.10
CA ALA A 67 1.03 -8.19 -21.09
C ALA A 67 -0.34 -8.60 -21.64
N SER A 68 -0.71 -8.14 -22.83
CA SER A 68 -1.98 -8.49 -23.49
C SER A 68 -2.11 -9.99 -23.72
N THR A 69 -1.07 -10.63 -24.25
CA THR A 69 -1.03 -12.09 -24.47
C THR A 69 -1.13 -12.86 -23.15
N ILE A 70 -0.44 -12.40 -22.10
CA ILE A 70 -0.54 -13.02 -20.77
C ILE A 70 -1.96 -12.88 -20.23
N MET A 71 -2.56 -11.68 -20.32
CA MET A 71 -3.92 -11.41 -19.87
C MET A 71 -4.94 -12.28 -20.57
N GLU A 72 -4.86 -12.40 -21.90
CA GLU A 72 -5.79 -13.20 -22.69
C GLU A 72 -5.65 -14.70 -22.39
N LYS A 73 -4.46 -15.26 -22.54
CA LYS A 73 -4.24 -16.71 -22.44
C LYS A 73 -4.29 -17.24 -21.00
N LEU A 74 -3.82 -16.46 -20.03
CA LEU A 74 -3.89 -16.82 -18.61
C LEU A 74 -5.18 -16.31 -17.96
N GLY A 75 -6.01 -15.56 -18.69
CA GLY A 75 -7.24 -14.90 -18.21
C GLY A 75 -7.03 -14.12 -16.91
N VAL A 76 -5.93 -13.37 -16.84
CA VAL A 76 -5.56 -12.55 -15.67
C VAL A 76 -6.04 -11.13 -15.86
N THR A 77 -6.34 -10.43 -14.77
CA THR A 77 -6.96 -9.11 -14.79
C THR A 77 -5.96 -7.98 -15.04
N GLY A 78 -4.66 -8.26 -15.01
CA GLY A 78 -3.63 -7.27 -15.30
C GLY A 78 -2.21 -7.81 -15.17
N VAL A 79 -1.30 -7.20 -15.92
CA VAL A 79 0.15 -7.39 -15.79
C VAL A 79 0.79 -6.02 -15.68
N GLU A 80 1.35 -5.70 -14.53
CA GLU A 80 1.84 -4.35 -14.24
C GLU A 80 3.17 -4.35 -13.50
N LYS A 81 4.00 -3.34 -13.74
CA LYS A 81 5.24 -3.16 -12.97
C LYS A 81 4.92 -2.66 -11.56
N ALA A 82 5.67 -3.15 -10.58
CA ALA A 82 5.60 -2.63 -9.23
C ALA A 82 5.92 -1.13 -9.24
N THR A 83 4.90 -0.34 -8.92
CA THR A 83 4.96 1.11 -8.91
C THR A 83 4.63 1.59 -7.51
N HIS A 84 5.42 2.53 -6.99
CA HIS A 84 5.09 3.17 -5.72
C HIS A 84 3.90 4.09 -5.91
N TRP A 85 2.79 3.81 -5.24
CA TRP A 85 1.58 4.63 -5.33
C TRP A 85 1.55 5.68 -4.23
N HIS A 86 1.28 6.92 -4.62
CA HIS A 86 0.95 8.01 -3.70
C HIS A 86 -0.57 8.05 -3.57
N THR A 87 -1.10 7.40 -2.54
CA THR A 87 -2.54 7.30 -2.31
C THR A 87 -3.04 8.46 -1.47
N TYR A 88 -4.07 9.16 -1.94
CA TYR A 88 -4.75 10.27 -1.28
C TYR A 88 -6.17 9.87 -0.90
N ILE A 89 -6.63 10.36 0.25
CA ILE A 89 -8.01 10.28 0.70
C ILE A 89 -8.64 11.66 0.55
N VAL A 90 -9.74 11.75 -0.19
CA VAL A 90 -10.53 12.97 -0.37
C VAL A 90 -11.94 12.73 0.16
N ALA A 91 -12.23 13.29 1.33
CA ALA A 91 -13.50 13.11 2.01
C ALA A 91 -14.49 14.24 1.67
N GLY A 92 -15.78 13.97 1.83
CA GLY A 92 -16.82 15.00 1.64
C GLY A 92 -17.08 15.37 0.19
N CYS A 93 -16.81 14.47 -0.76
CA CYS A 93 -17.10 14.72 -2.17
C CYS A 93 -18.61 14.58 -2.41
N PRO A 94 -19.25 15.49 -3.14
CA PRO A 94 -20.68 15.36 -3.43
C PRO A 94 -20.92 14.11 -4.29
N ARG A 95 -22.00 13.37 -4.00
CA ARG A 95 -22.36 12.18 -4.79
C ARG A 95 -22.74 12.54 -6.23
N GLN A 96 -23.48 13.62 -6.39
CA GLN A 96 -23.87 14.17 -7.68
C GLN A 96 -23.35 15.61 -7.80
N VAL A 97 -22.86 15.95 -8.98
CA VAL A 97 -22.34 17.27 -9.31
C VAL A 97 -23.29 17.92 -10.31
N ARG A 98 -23.51 19.23 -10.15
CA ARG A 98 -24.25 20.01 -11.15
C ARG A 98 -23.32 20.32 -12.31
N VAL A 99 -23.71 19.92 -13.51
CA VAL A 99 -22.96 20.16 -14.75
C VAL A 99 -23.85 20.97 -15.68
N LEU A 100 -23.28 21.96 -16.34
CA LEU A 100 -23.98 22.71 -17.38
C LEU A 100 -24.01 21.85 -18.64
N ASP A 101 -25.21 21.54 -19.13
CA ASP A 101 -25.39 20.92 -20.44
C ASP A 101 -25.08 21.97 -21.53
N PRO A 102 -24.06 21.76 -22.37
CA PRO A 102 -23.68 22.72 -23.40
C PRO A 102 -24.75 22.94 -24.47
N GLU A 103 -25.61 21.95 -24.73
CA GLU A 103 -26.63 22.02 -25.78
C GLU A 103 -27.90 22.71 -25.29
N SER A 104 -28.38 22.33 -24.11
CA SER A 104 -29.63 22.86 -23.55
C SER A 104 -29.44 24.11 -22.68
N GLY A 105 -28.21 24.41 -22.24
CA GLY A 105 -27.90 25.51 -21.32
C GLY A 105 -28.44 25.30 -19.89
N HIS A 106 -29.01 24.13 -19.59
CA HIS A 106 -29.57 23.83 -18.27
C HIS A 106 -28.55 23.09 -17.38
N LEU A 107 -28.71 23.24 -16.06
CA LEU A 107 -27.94 22.48 -15.09
C LEU A 107 -28.53 21.08 -14.92
N THR A 108 -27.75 20.06 -15.25
CA THR A 108 -28.08 18.66 -15.01
C THR A 108 -27.31 18.12 -13.80
N LEU A 109 -27.80 17.03 -13.19
CA LEU A 109 -27.08 16.31 -12.14
C LEU A 109 -26.40 15.09 -12.73
N GLN A 110 -25.11 14.97 -12.52
CA GLN A 110 -24.32 13.83 -12.95
C GLN A 110 -23.63 13.17 -11.77
N ASP A 111 -23.50 11.84 -11.80
CA ASP A 111 -22.79 11.12 -10.75
C ASP A 111 -21.29 11.46 -10.77
N SER A 112 -20.79 11.90 -9.62
CA SER A 112 -19.40 12.33 -9.43
C SER A 112 -18.37 11.27 -9.82
N ILE A 113 -18.71 9.97 -9.76
CA ILE A 113 -17.83 8.86 -10.15
C ILE A 113 -17.43 8.92 -11.64
N GLN A 114 -18.28 9.50 -12.48
CA GLN A 114 -17.98 9.63 -13.92
C GLN A 114 -16.99 10.76 -14.19
N LEU A 115 -16.98 11.79 -13.33
CA LEU A 115 -16.20 13.02 -13.52
C LEU A 115 -14.92 13.06 -12.69
N VAL A 116 -14.82 12.24 -11.65
CA VAL A 116 -13.70 12.27 -10.70
C VAL A 116 -12.35 12.06 -11.37
N GLY A 117 -12.27 11.26 -12.43
CA GLY A 117 -11.02 11.03 -13.16
C GLY A 117 -10.47 12.29 -13.81
N GLU A 118 -11.33 13.01 -14.53
CA GLU A 118 -11.00 14.28 -15.19
C GLU A 118 -10.70 15.37 -14.18
N GLU A 119 -11.49 15.44 -13.10
CA GLU A 119 -11.26 16.39 -12.01
C GLU A 119 -9.91 16.15 -11.32
N VAL A 120 -9.51 14.89 -11.07
CA VAL A 120 -8.17 14.60 -10.53
C VAL A 120 -7.08 15.12 -11.47
N ILE A 121 -7.24 14.92 -12.79
CA ILE A 121 -6.27 15.40 -13.79
C ILE A 121 -6.21 16.93 -13.76
N ALA A 122 -7.36 17.61 -13.72
CA ALA A 122 -7.42 19.07 -13.67
C ALA A 122 -6.75 19.64 -12.42
N GLN A 123 -6.93 19.01 -11.26
CA GLN A 123 -6.39 19.47 -9.98
C GLN A 123 -4.91 19.14 -9.78
N THR A 124 -4.43 18.03 -10.34
CA THR A 124 -3.10 17.48 -10.01
C THR A 124 -2.14 17.42 -11.20
N GLY A 125 -2.64 17.58 -12.42
CA GLY A 125 -1.89 17.37 -13.67
C GLY A 125 -1.51 15.89 -13.93
N GLN A 126 -1.96 14.96 -13.09
CA GLN A 126 -1.57 13.55 -13.16
C GLN A 126 -2.75 12.66 -13.55
N LYS A 127 -2.50 11.68 -14.42
CA LYS A 127 -3.45 10.61 -14.71
C LYS A 127 -3.53 9.68 -13.48
N PRO A 128 -4.71 9.48 -12.89
CA PRO A 128 -4.85 8.57 -11.76
C PRO A 128 -4.59 7.13 -12.18
N ILE A 129 -3.84 6.40 -11.36
CA ILE A 129 -3.61 4.95 -11.53
C ILE A 129 -4.86 4.18 -11.09
N ASN A 130 -5.43 4.61 -9.96
CA ASN A 130 -6.60 3.97 -9.39
C ASN A 130 -7.47 5.00 -8.67
N ILE A 131 -8.78 4.90 -8.90
CA ILE A 131 -9.79 5.65 -8.16
C ILE A 131 -10.85 4.66 -7.71
N HIS A 132 -11.20 4.71 -6.43
CA HIS A 132 -12.35 3.98 -5.91
C HIS A 132 -12.98 4.70 -4.73
N MET A 133 -14.24 4.35 -4.45
CA MET A 133 -14.94 4.84 -3.28
C MET A 133 -14.43 4.12 -2.02
N GLY A 134 -14.21 4.88 -0.96
CA GLY A 134 -13.87 4.31 0.35
C GLY A 134 -15.02 3.45 0.88
N LYS A 135 -14.70 2.36 1.58
CA LYS A 135 -15.66 1.35 2.08
C LYS A 135 -16.80 1.91 2.94
N LYS A 136 -16.60 3.06 3.58
CA LYS A 136 -17.61 3.74 4.42
C LYS A 136 -18.53 4.68 3.63
N SER A 137 -18.35 4.79 2.32
CA SER A 137 -19.27 5.55 1.47
C SER A 137 -20.52 4.70 1.26
N HIS A 138 -21.52 4.86 2.13
CA HIS A 138 -22.76 4.12 2.03
C HIS A 138 -23.52 4.53 0.76
N THR A 139 -24.30 3.59 0.21
CA THR A 139 -25.04 3.77 -1.06
C THR A 139 -25.98 4.98 -1.05
N HIS A 140 -26.44 5.41 0.13
CA HIS A 140 -27.34 6.56 0.32
C HIS A 140 -26.68 7.79 0.97
N SER A 141 -25.37 7.77 1.23
CA SER A 141 -24.71 8.95 1.78
C SER A 141 -24.65 10.07 0.72
N PRO A 142 -24.99 11.32 1.09
CA PRO A 142 -24.91 12.45 0.17
C PRO A 142 -23.46 12.78 -0.20
N ASN A 143 -22.52 12.39 0.68
CA ASN A 143 -21.09 12.59 0.51
C ASN A 143 -20.36 11.25 0.36
N ILE A 144 -19.40 11.23 -0.56
CA ILE A 144 -18.51 10.11 -0.88
C ILE A 144 -17.09 10.45 -0.41
N THR A 145 -16.36 9.42 0.01
CA THR A 145 -14.91 9.53 0.17
C THR A 145 -14.24 8.83 -1.00
N TYR A 146 -13.41 9.55 -1.75
CA TYR A 146 -12.60 8.97 -2.82
C TYR A 146 -11.21 8.61 -2.30
N ILE A 147 -10.72 7.46 -2.74
CA ILE A 147 -9.33 7.03 -2.59
C ILE A 147 -8.71 7.10 -3.97
N VAL A 148 -7.71 7.99 -4.14
CA VAL A 148 -7.06 8.29 -5.42
C VAL A 148 -5.59 7.92 -5.32
N SER A 149 -5.08 7.09 -6.22
CA SER A 149 -3.67 6.71 -6.26
C SER A 149 -2.98 7.29 -7.48
N LEU A 150 -1.87 8.00 -7.24
CA LEU A 150 -1.06 8.69 -8.24
C LEU A 150 0.36 8.09 -8.32
N THR A 151 1.05 8.32 -9.44
CA THR A 151 2.44 7.87 -9.66
C THR A 151 3.44 8.72 -8.89
N ALA A 152 3.18 10.03 -8.77
CA ALA A 152 4.02 10.98 -8.08
C ALA A 152 3.23 11.72 -6.98
N PRO A 153 3.91 12.24 -5.95
CA PRO A 153 3.26 13.10 -4.97
C PRO A 153 2.83 14.42 -5.64
N THR A 154 1.74 14.99 -5.17
CA THR A 154 1.29 16.33 -5.57
C THR A 154 2.04 17.41 -4.79
N GLU A 155 2.58 18.40 -5.50
CA GLU A 155 3.31 19.52 -4.87
C GLU A 155 2.39 20.48 -4.11
N ARG A 156 1.16 20.65 -4.61
CA ARG A 156 0.16 21.56 -4.03
C ARG A 156 -0.96 20.77 -3.37
N SER A 157 -1.58 21.38 -2.36
CA SER A 157 -2.83 20.88 -1.79
C SER A 157 -3.95 20.99 -2.83
N TRP A 158 -4.81 19.99 -2.90
CA TRP A 158 -5.90 19.92 -3.87
C TRP A 158 -7.16 19.32 -3.24
N ARG A 159 -8.30 19.50 -3.89
CA ARG A 159 -9.61 18.93 -3.51
C ARG A 159 -10.41 18.66 -4.77
N LEU A 160 -11.42 17.80 -4.68
CA LEU A 160 -12.32 17.49 -5.79
C LEU A 160 -13.56 18.39 -5.79
N PHE A 161 -14.00 18.79 -6.99
CA PHE A 161 -15.29 19.46 -7.26
C PHE A 161 -15.51 20.76 -6.46
N GLY A 162 -14.43 21.44 -6.06
CA GLY A 162 -14.44 22.70 -5.29
C GLY A 162 -15.03 22.64 -3.87
N SER A 163 -15.75 21.57 -3.53
CA SER A 163 -16.60 21.46 -2.34
C SER A 163 -16.12 20.41 -1.33
N SER A 164 -15.26 19.48 -1.76
CA SER A 164 -14.71 18.45 -0.87
C SER A 164 -13.64 18.98 0.08
N ALA A 165 -13.28 18.16 1.06
CA ALA A 165 -12.15 18.42 1.93
C ALA A 165 -10.82 18.32 1.16
N MET A 166 -9.77 18.94 1.70
CA MET A 166 -8.41 18.80 1.16
C MET A 166 -7.98 17.33 1.12
N ALA A 167 -7.37 16.94 0.02
CA ALA A 167 -6.79 15.62 -0.18
C ALA A 167 -5.67 15.36 0.84
N LYS A 168 -5.74 14.21 1.51
CA LYS A 168 -4.75 13.80 2.51
C LYS A 168 -3.95 12.62 2.01
N LEU A 169 -2.63 12.78 1.89
CA LEU A 169 -1.73 11.70 1.54
C LEU A 169 -1.75 10.62 2.64
N VAL A 170 -1.96 9.37 2.22
CA VAL A 170 -1.91 8.20 3.11
C VAL A 170 -0.45 7.86 3.37
N THR A 171 0.07 8.39 4.47
CA THR A 171 1.35 7.97 5.00
C THR A 171 1.16 6.67 5.79
N LYS A 172 1.91 5.62 5.46
CA LYS A 172 1.98 4.44 6.33
C LYS A 172 2.49 4.90 7.70
N LYS A 173 1.67 4.75 8.74
CA LYS A 173 2.16 4.96 10.11
C LYS A 173 3.35 4.03 10.31
N THR A 174 4.49 4.57 10.72
CA THR A 174 5.62 3.74 11.15
C THR A 174 5.11 2.78 12.20
N ARG A 175 5.32 1.47 11.99
CA ARG A 175 4.97 0.48 13.00
C ARG A 175 5.70 0.88 14.28
N ILE A 176 4.93 1.16 15.33
CA ILE A 176 5.45 1.35 16.66
C ILE A 176 5.99 -0.01 17.07
N THR A 177 7.30 -0.18 17.03
CA THR A 177 7.97 -1.36 17.54
C THR A 177 8.43 -1.10 18.97
N LYS A 178 8.77 -2.16 19.67
CA LYS A 178 9.42 -2.02 20.96
C LYS A 178 10.89 -1.60 20.75
N CYS A 179 11.30 -0.52 21.40
CA CYS A 179 12.68 -0.03 21.38
C CYS A 179 13.59 -0.99 22.15
N ASN A 180 14.16 -1.97 21.44
CA ASN A 180 15.00 -3.02 21.98
C ASN A 180 16.12 -3.38 20.98
N PRO A 181 17.41 -3.27 21.34
CA PRO A 181 17.93 -2.75 22.61
C PRO A 181 17.69 -1.23 22.73
N GLY A 182 17.42 -0.74 23.94
CA GLY A 182 17.07 0.67 24.12
C GLY A 182 16.30 0.95 25.41
N CYS A 183 15.37 1.90 25.35
CA CYS A 183 14.57 2.30 26.51
C CYS A 183 13.39 1.37 26.82
N LEU A 184 13.19 0.30 26.04
CA LEU A 184 12.11 -0.68 26.16
C LEU A 184 10.69 -0.13 25.94
N GLY A 185 10.52 1.16 25.62
CA GLY A 185 9.23 1.76 25.27
C GLY A 185 8.76 1.41 23.86
N PHE A 186 7.49 1.70 23.57
CA PHE A 186 6.86 1.50 22.25
C PHE A 186 6.96 2.78 21.41
N HIS A 187 7.93 2.85 20.51
CA HIS A 187 8.13 3.95 19.55
C HIS A 187 9.15 3.53 18.47
N ASN A 188 9.40 4.38 17.49
CA ASN A 188 10.47 4.15 16.53
C ASN A 188 11.84 4.15 17.25
N ALA A 189 12.56 3.02 17.22
CA ALA A 189 13.82 2.85 17.93
C ALA A 189 14.99 3.65 17.33
N ARG A 190 14.89 4.03 16.04
CA ARG A 190 16.00 4.61 15.27
C ARG A 190 16.54 5.91 15.84
N ASP A 191 15.66 6.74 16.41
CA ASP A 191 15.97 8.09 16.89
C ASP A 191 15.74 8.22 18.42
N CYS A 192 15.85 7.10 19.14
CA CYS A 192 15.60 7.08 20.58
C CYS A 192 16.76 7.71 21.37
N ALA A 193 16.55 8.89 21.94
CA ALA A 193 17.48 9.52 22.87
C ALA A 193 17.25 9.16 24.36
N ARG A 194 16.25 8.32 24.67
CA ARG A 194 15.92 7.94 26.06
C ARG A 194 16.98 7.00 26.64
N LYS A 195 17.21 7.09 27.95
CA LYS A 195 18.14 6.20 28.67
C LYS A 195 17.76 4.73 28.44
N LYS A 196 18.78 3.91 28.16
CA LYS A 196 18.63 2.47 28.00
C LYS A 196 18.18 1.83 29.31
N ARG A 197 17.42 0.74 29.18
CA ARG A 197 16.91 -0.04 30.31
C ARG A 197 17.30 -1.50 30.18
N CYS A 198 17.53 -2.14 31.33
CA CYS A 198 17.80 -3.57 31.42
C CYS A 198 16.56 -4.38 31.02
N VAL A 199 16.74 -5.36 30.13
CA VAL A 199 15.66 -6.23 29.66
C VAL A 199 15.12 -7.13 30.77
N GLU A 200 15.94 -7.53 31.73
CA GLU A 200 15.52 -8.42 32.83
C GLU A 200 14.66 -7.67 33.85
N CYS A 201 15.16 -6.58 34.44
CA CYS A 201 14.49 -5.91 35.56
C CYS A 201 13.79 -4.59 35.21
N GLY A 202 13.88 -4.11 33.96
CA GLY A 202 13.22 -2.90 33.50
C GLY A 202 13.79 -1.57 34.03
N GLN A 203 14.83 -1.61 34.84
CA GLN A 203 15.52 -0.45 35.41
C GLN A 203 16.58 0.11 34.45
N GLN A 204 17.27 1.19 34.82
CA GLN A 204 18.35 1.74 33.97
C GLN A 204 19.39 0.66 33.63
N GLU A 205 19.95 0.72 32.42
CA GLU A 205 21.00 -0.20 31.97
C GLU A 205 22.16 -0.23 32.98
N HIS A 206 22.65 -1.43 33.25
CA HIS A 206 23.71 -1.67 34.21
C HIS A 206 24.72 -2.66 33.62
N LEU A 207 25.96 -2.61 34.11
CA LEU A 207 27.03 -3.49 33.69
C LEU A 207 26.96 -4.81 34.48
N GLY A 208 27.26 -5.94 33.81
CA GLY A 208 27.25 -7.27 34.42
C GLY A 208 25.86 -7.93 34.49
N GLU A 209 25.81 -9.09 35.14
CA GLU A 209 24.58 -9.88 35.27
C GLU A 209 23.53 -9.18 36.14
N CYS A 210 22.27 -9.27 35.73
CA CYS A 210 21.15 -8.70 36.47
C CYS A 210 20.78 -9.57 37.67
N SER A 211 20.98 -9.06 38.89
CA SER A 211 20.55 -9.73 40.13
C SER A 211 19.13 -9.35 40.60
N ARG A 212 18.48 -8.40 39.91
CA ARG A 212 17.13 -7.93 40.24
C ARG A 212 16.07 -8.89 39.70
N PRO A 213 14.91 -9.00 40.38
CA PRO A 213 13.82 -9.84 39.89
C PRO A 213 13.35 -9.38 38.52
N THR A 214 12.96 -10.35 37.70
CA THR A 214 12.47 -10.11 36.34
C THR A 214 11.19 -9.28 36.39
N GLN A 215 11.23 -8.12 35.75
CA GLN A 215 10.11 -7.18 35.72
C GLN A 215 10.09 -6.37 34.42
N CYS A 216 8.91 -6.30 33.80
CA CYS A 216 8.74 -5.57 32.56
C CYS A 216 8.68 -4.06 32.85
N ALA A 217 9.52 -3.28 32.17
CA ALA A 217 9.57 -1.82 32.32
C ALA A 217 8.25 -1.10 31.99
N ASN A 218 7.34 -1.73 31.22
CA ASN A 218 6.11 -1.11 30.75
C ASN A 218 4.88 -1.55 31.57
N CYS A 219 4.63 -2.87 31.68
CA CYS A 219 3.46 -3.38 32.39
C CYS A 219 3.72 -3.74 33.86
N LEU A 220 4.98 -3.66 34.32
CA LEU A 220 5.42 -4.03 35.67
C LEU A 220 5.15 -5.50 36.07
N GLY A 221 4.70 -6.33 35.13
CA GLY A 221 4.49 -7.76 35.34
C GLY A 221 5.80 -8.55 35.46
N PRO A 222 5.74 -9.81 35.92
CA PRO A 222 6.89 -10.69 36.17
C PRO A 222 7.47 -11.28 34.87
N TYR A 223 7.63 -10.43 33.85
CA TYR A 223 8.09 -10.79 32.52
C TYR A 223 9.30 -9.95 32.15
N ARG A 224 10.19 -10.51 31.34
CA ARG A 224 11.27 -9.73 30.74
C ARG A 224 10.68 -8.60 29.92
N GLY A 225 11.34 -7.45 29.88
CA GLY A 225 10.86 -6.30 29.12
C GLY A 225 10.52 -6.66 27.67
N ASN A 226 11.24 -7.58 27.02
CA ASN A 226 11.02 -8.02 25.63
C ASN A 226 9.99 -9.13 25.43
N HIS A 227 9.19 -9.46 26.44
CA HIS A 227 8.14 -10.46 26.29
C HIS A 227 7.08 -10.06 25.24
N GLU A 228 6.54 -11.06 24.55
CA GLU A 228 5.40 -10.88 23.66
C GLU A 228 4.11 -10.70 24.48
N GLY A 229 3.11 -10.02 23.90
CA GLY A 229 1.82 -9.81 24.56
C GLY A 229 1.83 -8.85 25.76
N CYS A 230 2.78 -7.90 25.80
CA CYS A 230 2.78 -6.87 26.83
C CYS A 230 1.48 -6.04 26.76
N PRO A 231 0.69 -5.95 27.85
CA PRO A 231 -0.59 -5.23 27.83
C PRO A 231 -0.42 -3.71 27.67
N ALA A 232 0.79 -3.19 27.93
CA ALA A 232 1.15 -1.80 27.66
C ALA A 232 1.59 -1.55 26.20
N GLY A 233 1.59 -2.58 25.36
CA GLY A 233 1.89 -2.49 23.93
C GLY A 233 0.73 -1.94 23.11
N PRO A 234 1.02 -1.40 21.91
CA PRO A 234 -0.03 -0.97 20.97
C PRO A 234 -0.88 -2.17 20.53
N ILE A 235 -2.20 -1.94 20.45
CA ILE A 235 -3.22 -2.88 19.93
C ILE A 235 -3.22 -2.86 18.40
#